data_AF-A0A950AQD3-F1
#
_entry.id   AF-A0A950AQD3-F1
#
_cell.length_a   1.000
_cell.length_b   1.000
_cell.length_c   1.000
_cell.angle_alpha   90.00
_cell.angle_beta   90.00
_cell.angle_gamma   90.00
#
_symmetry.space_group_name_H-M   'P 1'
#
loop_
_entity.id
_entity.type
_entity.pdbx_description
1 polymer ?
#
loop_
_entity_poly.entity_id
_entity_poly.type
_entity_poly.pdbx_seq_one_letter_code
_entity_poly.pdbx_strand_id
1 'polypeptide(L)'
;MNIFDCARNLLQGVTPAAPAKVRSFRVVCTEGHRLRGERSAGYQALRCPKCGEGIFVLPRSPLPELSGPAPARPSRRTLPVEGPTVGPEEEPVASIDPLPPRQTGDGEVEGEIGWIDPEHASVGPGGAANERDVEQVEETPAPAKPDGRARGHPEAGPPRPRPARRPGLRPRGAPSVGVPVETLRVRLGAWTWHRRHRLLFLAVVCVVLATVGYRLRWWRRQELPRIAVIGKTQGLAALDAGKFDLAYQLLSEAERAVDALGDASESAAEIRKGAEEAAIFVNQVPDRLETILDLAEKPDPASWSSRFDKLYKGRAILIQGSVTRVPDASGAGQYDLDYRVFPDGEGPRPRRVGRIDLRGFRLFESSPPKLGEKLLLGATLDALRFDKDNEEWLFGLEPDNGVRITHTKALEVLEWPSEDELQSEENP
;
A
#
# COMPACT_ATOMS: atom_id res chain seq x y z
N MET A 1 5.03 -43.35 -14.96
CA MET A 1 5.73 -42.14 -14.48
C MET A 1 6.43 -42.50 -13.18
N ASN A 2 7.77 -42.51 -13.19
CA ASN A 2 8.58 -43.01 -12.07
C ASN A 2 8.64 -41.96 -10.95
N ILE A 3 8.28 -42.38 -9.73
CA ILE A 3 8.34 -41.55 -8.52
C ILE A 3 9.78 -41.09 -8.22
N PHE A 4 10.78 -41.86 -8.68
CA PHE A 4 12.20 -41.53 -8.56
C PHE A 4 12.62 -40.30 -9.38
N ASP A 5 12.01 -40.05 -10.55
CA ASP A 5 12.34 -38.88 -11.37
C ASP A 5 11.76 -37.59 -10.76
N CYS A 6 10.62 -37.70 -10.08
CA CYS A 6 10.01 -36.59 -9.34
C CYS A 6 10.86 -36.22 -8.10
N ALA A 7 11.37 -37.22 -7.37
CA ALA A 7 12.25 -36.98 -6.22
C ALA A 7 13.61 -36.38 -6.64
N ARG A 8 14.14 -36.75 -7.81
CA ARG A 8 15.41 -36.20 -8.33
C ARG A 8 15.27 -34.73 -8.74
N ASN A 9 14.13 -34.33 -9.33
CA ASN A 9 13.86 -32.93 -9.66
C ASN A 9 13.65 -32.06 -8.40
N LEU A 10 13.16 -32.64 -7.30
CA LEU A 10 12.95 -31.91 -6.03
C LEU A 10 14.28 -31.66 -5.27
N LEU A 11 15.28 -32.52 -5.45
CA LEU A 11 16.60 -32.40 -4.81
C LEU A 11 17.60 -31.53 -5.60
N GLN A 12 17.38 -31.30 -6.90
CA GLN A 12 18.23 -30.41 -7.70
C GLN A 12 18.14 -28.93 -7.30
N GLY A 13 17.16 -28.53 -6.49
CA GLY A 13 17.05 -27.17 -5.94
C GLY A 13 17.94 -26.87 -4.73
N VAL A 14 18.64 -27.86 -4.16
CA VAL A 14 19.39 -27.70 -2.89
C VAL A 14 20.90 -27.71 -3.08
N THR A 15 21.40 -27.87 -4.31
CA THR A 15 22.84 -27.71 -4.56
C THR A 15 23.17 -26.22 -4.58
N PRO A 16 24.09 -25.73 -3.72
CA PRO A 16 24.48 -24.32 -3.74
C PRO A 16 25.02 -24.00 -5.13
N ALA A 17 24.38 -23.05 -5.81
CA ALA A 17 24.76 -22.62 -7.14
C ALA A 17 26.25 -22.22 -7.12
N ALA A 18 27.02 -22.70 -8.10
CA ALA A 18 28.42 -22.33 -8.26
C ALA A 18 28.55 -20.79 -8.17
N PRO A 19 29.57 -20.26 -7.47
CA PRO A 19 29.69 -18.83 -7.21
C PRO A 19 29.59 -18.06 -8.53
N ALA A 20 28.59 -17.19 -8.60
CA ALA A 20 28.23 -16.54 -9.84
C ALA A 20 29.39 -15.65 -10.31
N LYS A 21 29.88 -15.88 -11.54
CA LYS A 21 30.95 -15.07 -12.15
C LYS A 21 30.58 -13.59 -12.06
N VAL A 22 31.42 -12.78 -11.43
CA VAL A 22 31.26 -11.34 -11.26
C VAL A 22 31.15 -10.67 -12.63
N ARG A 23 30.12 -9.83 -12.84
CA ARG A 23 29.93 -9.06 -14.08
C ARG A 23 30.08 -7.58 -13.79
N SER A 24 31.01 -6.94 -14.49
CA SER A 24 31.15 -5.48 -14.46
C SER A 24 30.04 -4.80 -15.27
N PHE A 25 29.53 -3.67 -14.80
CA PHE A 25 28.70 -2.76 -15.60
C PHE A 25 29.47 -1.51 -15.99
N ARG A 26 29.00 -0.86 -17.06
CA ARG A 26 29.42 0.48 -17.47
C ARG A 26 28.16 1.26 -17.84
N VAL A 27 27.85 2.30 -17.08
CA VAL A 27 26.66 3.16 -17.28
C VAL A 27 27.10 4.61 -17.39
N VAL A 28 26.26 5.43 -18.02
CA VAL A 28 26.49 6.86 -18.19
C VAL A 28 25.38 7.60 -17.45
N CYS A 29 25.75 8.57 -16.62
CA CYS A 29 24.81 9.50 -15.98
C CYS A 29 24.11 10.39 -17.03
N THR A 30 23.01 11.03 -16.66
CA THR A 30 22.36 12.10 -17.46
C THR A 30 23.34 13.20 -17.88
N GLU A 31 24.26 13.57 -16.98
CA GLU A 31 25.34 14.55 -17.21
C GLU A 31 26.54 13.99 -18.00
N GLY A 32 26.45 12.78 -18.58
CA GLY A 32 27.52 12.20 -19.40
C GLY A 32 28.68 11.54 -18.63
N HIS A 33 28.67 11.57 -17.30
CA HIS A 33 29.70 10.91 -16.48
C HIS A 33 29.63 9.38 -16.58
N ARG A 34 30.77 8.74 -16.83
CA ARG A 34 30.87 7.28 -16.98
C ARG A 34 31.19 6.61 -15.65
N LEU A 35 30.35 5.67 -15.23
CA LEU A 35 30.54 4.86 -14.03
C LEU A 35 30.83 3.41 -14.39
N ARG A 36 31.67 2.77 -13.58
CA ARG A 36 32.04 1.36 -13.70
C ARG A 36 31.97 0.74 -12.31
N GLY A 37 31.49 -0.49 -12.23
CA GLY A 37 31.39 -1.24 -10.98
C GLY A 37 30.97 -2.69 -11.24
N GLU A 38 30.70 -3.43 -10.18
CA GLU A 38 30.25 -4.82 -10.25
C GLU A 38 28.75 -4.92 -9.99
N ARG A 39 28.03 -5.67 -10.83
CA ARG A 39 26.59 -5.90 -10.65
C ARG A 39 26.36 -6.89 -9.52
N SER A 40 25.50 -6.54 -8.57
CA SER A 40 24.98 -7.46 -7.57
C SER A 40 23.83 -8.30 -8.15
N ALA A 41 23.37 -9.29 -7.37
CA ALA A 41 22.20 -10.09 -7.72
C ALA A 41 20.90 -9.27 -7.67
N GLY A 42 20.86 -8.23 -6.83
CA GLY A 42 19.74 -7.30 -6.71
C GLY A 42 19.89 -6.06 -7.59
N TYR A 43 18.91 -5.14 -7.50
CA TYR A 43 19.05 -3.81 -8.08
C TYR A 43 20.11 -3.02 -7.29
N GLN A 44 20.79 -2.09 -7.96
CA GLN A 44 21.71 -1.15 -7.31
C GLN A 44 21.27 0.27 -7.65
N ALA A 45 21.04 1.09 -6.63
CA ALA A 45 20.87 2.53 -6.76
C ALA A 45 22.18 3.20 -6.34
N LEU A 46 22.90 3.77 -7.31
CA LEU A 46 24.18 4.44 -7.09
C LEU A 46 23.98 5.94 -7.29
N ARG A 47 24.77 6.76 -6.60
CA ARG A 47 24.86 8.20 -6.90
C ARG A 47 26.13 8.47 -7.71
N CYS A 48 26.04 9.32 -8.72
CA CYS A 48 27.23 9.76 -9.43
C CYS A 48 28.14 10.54 -8.45
N PRO A 49 29.43 10.19 -8.29
CA PRO A 49 30.32 10.90 -7.38
C PRO A 49 30.69 12.30 -7.88
N LYS A 50 30.37 12.64 -9.13
CA LYS A 50 30.63 13.96 -9.72
C LYS A 50 29.45 14.91 -9.60
N CYS A 51 28.24 14.49 -9.96
CA CYS A 51 27.05 15.36 -9.97
C CYS A 51 25.98 14.99 -8.94
N GLY A 52 26.13 13.89 -8.18
CA GLY A 52 25.17 13.46 -7.15
C GLY A 52 23.89 12.79 -7.67
N GLU A 53 23.66 12.83 -8.97
CA GLU A 53 22.46 12.28 -9.62
C GLU A 53 22.31 10.76 -9.41
N GLY A 54 21.06 10.32 -9.21
CA GLY A 54 20.72 8.91 -8.97
C GLY A 54 20.77 8.07 -10.24
N ILE A 55 21.45 6.92 -10.19
CA ILE A 55 21.60 6.00 -11.32
C ILE A 55 21.15 4.62 -10.88
N PHE A 56 20.22 4.06 -11.64
CA PHE A 56 19.68 2.74 -11.40
C PHE A 56 20.37 1.70 -12.30
N VAL A 57 21.02 0.72 -11.68
CA VAL A 57 21.62 -0.43 -12.40
C VAL A 57 20.72 -1.64 -12.22
N LEU A 58 20.21 -2.15 -13.35
CA LEU A 58 19.34 -3.31 -13.38
C LEU A 58 20.03 -4.57 -12.80
N PRO A 59 19.27 -5.42 -12.09
CA PRO A 59 19.78 -6.69 -11.61
C PRO A 59 20.26 -7.57 -12.76
N ARG A 60 21.10 -8.54 -12.44
CA ARG A 60 21.55 -9.54 -13.42
C ARG A 60 20.34 -10.30 -13.98
N SER A 61 20.21 -10.35 -15.29
CA SER A 61 19.18 -11.19 -15.93
C SER A 61 19.35 -12.65 -15.45
N PRO A 62 18.28 -13.30 -14.97
CA PRO A 62 18.33 -14.70 -14.55
C PRO A 62 18.44 -15.66 -15.73
N LEU A 63 18.28 -15.16 -16.97
CA LEU A 63 18.42 -15.98 -18.16
C LEU A 63 19.89 -16.33 -18.41
N PRO A 64 20.21 -17.59 -18.78
CA PRO A 64 21.56 -17.97 -19.15
C PRO A 64 22.05 -17.07 -20.29
N GLU A 65 23.30 -16.61 -20.19
CA GLU A 65 23.91 -15.84 -21.27
C GLU A 65 23.90 -16.70 -22.53
N LEU A 66 23.25 -16.20 -23.57
CA LEU A 66 23.47 -16.69 -24.91
C LEU A 66 24.95 -16.47 -25.20
N SER A 67 25.72 -17.55 -25.34
CA SER A 67 27.11 -17.49 -25.75
C SER A 67 27.19 -16.64 -27.01
N GLY A 68 27.76 -15.45 -26.89
CA GLY A 68 27.90 -14.53 -28.02
C GLY A 68 28.64 -15.22 -29.17
N PRO A 69 28.41 -14.78 -30.42
CA PRO A 69 29.12 -15.34 -31.56
C PRO A 69 30.62 -15.29 -31.30
N ALA A 70 31.29 -16.43 -31.47
CA ALA A 70 32.72 -16.57 -31.25
C ALA A 70 33.45 -15.42 -31.97
N PRO A 71 34.45 -14.78 -31.33
CA PRO A 71 35.13 -13.64 -31.91
C PRO A 71 35.65 -14.02 -33.30
N ALA A 72 35.18 -13.28 -34.32
CA ALA A 72 35.58 -13.49 -35.70
C ALA A 72 37.11 -13.45 -35.77
N ARG A 73 37.70 -14.52 -36.30
CA ARG A 73 39.14 -14.57 -36.60
C ARG A 73 39.50 -13.33 -37.42
N PRO A 74 40.65 -12.67 -37.14
CA PRO A 74 41.06 -11.49 -37.89
C PRO A 74 41.16 -11.84 -39.37
N SER A 75 40.22 -11.32 -40.17
CA SER A 75 40.20 -11.50 -41.62
C SER A 75 41.39 -10.77 -42.22
N ARG A 76 42.13 -11.52 -43.05
CA ARG A 76 43.33 -11.10 -43.73
C ARG A 76 42.96 -10.00 -44.74
N ARG A 77 43.60 -8.84 -44.57
CA ARG A 77 43.56 -7.64 -45.40
C ARG A 77 43.56 -7.97 -46.90
N THR A 78 42.45 -7.73 -47.59
CA THR A 78 42.34 -7.76 -49.06
C THR A 78 42.38 -6.33 -49.59
N LEU A 79 43.10 -6.15 -50.70
CA LEU A 79 43.41 -4.90 -51.39
C LEU A 79 42.17 -4.20 -52.00
N PRO A 80 42.27 -2.88 -52.30
CA PRO A 80 41.15 -2.08 -52.79
C PRO A 80 40.88 -2.32 -54.28
N VAL A 81 39.60 -2.45 -54.62
CA VAL A 81 39.09 -2.50 -56.00
C VAL A 81 38.21 -1.28 -56.22
N GLU A 82 38.51 -0.52 -57.29
CA GLU A 82 37.84 0.70 -57.73
C GLU A 82 36.49 0.44 -58.44
N GLY A 83 35.48 1.25 -58.06
CA GLY A 83 34.31 1.68 -58.86
C GLY A 83 33.19 0.66 -59.18
N PRO A 84 31.96 1.07 -59.59
CA PRO A 84 31.50 2.41 -59.99
C PRO A 84 30.14 2.93 -59.39
N THR A 85 30.06 4.24 -59.21
CA THR A 85 29.07 5.22 -59.73
C THR A 85 27.54 5.04 -59.52
N VAL A 86 27.02 5.90 -58.62
CA VAL A 86 25.81 6.78 -58.70
C VAL A 86 24.39 6.18 -58.68
N GLY A 87 23.66 6.55 -57.61
CA GLY A 87 22.20 6.72 -57.53
C GLY A 87 21.89 7.87 -56.54
N PRO A 88 20.82 8.66 -56.77
CA PRO A 88 20.68 10.01 -56.21
C PRO A 88 20.26 10.09 -54.74
N GLU A 89 20.95 11.01 -54.07
CA GLU A 89 20.71 11.76 -52.82
C GLU A 89 19.27 11.73 -52.25
N GLU A 90 19.11 11.01 -51.13
CA GLU A 90 18.18 11.40 -50.07
C GLU A 90 18.95 12.31 -49.08
N GLU A 91 18.51 13.56 -48.97
CA GLU A 91 19.08 14.55 -48.07
C GLU A 91 19.05 14.08 -46.61
N PRO A 92 20.19 13.98 -45.92
CA PRO A 92 20.22 13.72 -44.49
C PRO A 92 19.71 14.95 -43.74
N VAL A 93 18.64 14.76 -42.97
CA VAL A 93 18.11 15.73 -42.00
C VAL A 93 19.25 16.22 -41.12
N ALA A 94 19.55 17.51 -41.19
CA ALA A 94 20.56 18.16 -40.38
C ALA A 94 20.24 17.96 -38.89
N SER A 95 21.08 17.18 -38.21
CA SER A 95 21.16 17.17 -36.75
C SER A 95 21.47 18.59 -36.29
N ILE A 96 20.49 19.21 -35.65
CA ILE A 96 20.62 20.47 -34.94
C ILE A 96 21.68 20.28 -33.85
N ASP A 97 22.77 21.04 -33.99
CA ASP A 97 23.85 21.11 -33.00
C ASP A 97 23.30 21.62 -31.65
N PRO A 98 23.60 20.94 -30.53
CA PRO A 98 23.25 21.47 -29.22
C PRO A 98 24.06 22.74 -28.93
N LEU A 99 23.32 23.81 -28.62
CA LEU A 99 23.86 25.10 -28.16
C LEU A 99 24.89 24.91 -27.03
N PRO A 100 25.98 25.69 -27.01
CA PRO A 100 26.96 25.63 -25.94
C PRO A 100 26.31 26.03 -24.60
N PRO A 101 26.69 25.38 -23.48
CA PRO A 101 26.20 25.75 -22.16
C PRO A 101 26.58 27.20 -21.84
N ARG A 102 25.60 27.98 -21.40
CA ARG A 102 25.81 29.28 -20.77
C ARG A 102 26.74 29.09 -19.58
N GLN A 103 27.89 29.77 -19.63
CA GLN A 103 28.77 29.96 -18.48
C GLN A 103 27.98 30.71 -17.40
N THR A 104 27.48 29.98 -16.40
CA THR A 104 27.10 30.55 -15.10
C THR A 104 28.37 30.71 -14.30
N GLY A 105 28.69 31.95 -13.95
CA GLY A 105 29.93 32.33 -13.30
C GLY A 105 30.24 31.50 -12.07
N ASP A 106 31.52 31.15 -11.99
CA ASP A 106 32.16 30.42 -10.90
C ASP A 106 32.13 31.30 -9.64
N GLY A 107 31.08 31.13 -8.83
CA GLY A 107 31.05 31.54 -7.43
C GLY A 107 31.71 30.43 -6.61
N GLU A 108 33.01 30.57 -6.41
CA GLU A 108 33.84 29.75 -5.54
C GLU A 108 33.33 29.85 -4.10
N VAL A 109 32.47 28.90 -3.69
CA VAL A 109 32.08 28.70 -2.29
C VAL A 109 32.86 27.51 -1.77
N GLU A 110 34.01 27.79 -1.15
CA GLU A 110 34.73 26.85 -0.28
C GLU A 110 33.84 26.51 0.92
N GLY A 111 32.99 25.49 0.76
CA GLY A 111 32.31 24.83 1.86
C GLY A 111 33.18 23.69 2.39
N GLU A 112 33.96 23.98 3.42
CA GLU A 112 34.69 22.98 4.21
C GLU A 112 33.66 22.07 4.91
N ILE A 113 33.47 20.84 4.39
CA ILE A 113 32.58 19.84 4.99
C ILE A 113 33.27 19.28 6.23
N GLY A 114 33.04 19.93 7.37
CA GLY A 114 33.42 19.43 8.69
C GLY A 114 32.65 18.16 9.01
N TRP A 115 33.36 17.03 9.11
CA TRP A 115 32.82 15.79 9.66
C TRP A 115 32.57 16.00 11.15
N ILE A 116 31.31 16.18 11.54
CA ILE A 116 30.91 16.21 12.96
C ILE A 116 30.84 14.76 13.43
N ASP A 117 31.87 14.31 14.12
CA ASP A 117 31.82 13.07 14.91
C ASP A 117 30.82 13.24 16.07
N PRO A 118 29.88 12.30 16.26
CA PRO A 118 28.92 12.35 17.36
C PRO A 118 29.60 11.86 18.65
N GLU A 119 30.47 12.68 19.22
CA GLU A 119 31.05 12.45 20.56
C GLU A 119 30.40 13.37 21.60
N HIS A 120 29.83 12.73 22.62
CA HIS A 120 29.49 13.28 23.94
C HIS A 120 28.34 14.28 24.04
N ALA A 121 27.11 13.76 24.11
CA ALA A 121 26.06 14.37 24.92
C ALA A 121 26.45 14.22 26.41
N SER A 122 27.22 15.19 26.90
CA SER A 122 27.54 15.36 28.32
C SER A 122 26.26 15.68 29.09
N VAL A 123 25.82 14.74 29.93
CA VAL A 123 24.85 14.95 31.00
C VAL A 123 25.45 15.96 31.98
N GLY A 124 24.93 17.20 31.94
CA GLY A 124 25.21 18.21 32.94
C GLY A 124 24.36 17.98 34.19
N PRO A 125 24.95 17.98 35.40
CA PRO A 125 24.21 17.88 36.66
C PRO A 125 23.83 19.29 37.15
N GLY A 126 22.60 19.47 37.65
CA GLY A 126 22.27 20.65 38.44
C GLY A 126 20.87 21.18 38.24
N GLY A 127 19.95 20.76 39.10
CA GLY A 127 18.62 21.31 39.23
C GLY A 127 17.97 20.79 40.50
N ALA A 128 18.47 21.27 41.64
CA ALA A 128 18.01 20.92 42.96
C ALA A 128 16.61 21.47 43.26
N ALA A 129 15.87 20.66 44.02
CA ALA A 129 14.88 21.06 45.02
C ALA A 129 13.63 21.80 44.54
N ASN A 130 12.55 21.04 44.38
CA ASN A 130 11.26 21.42 44.97
C ASN A 130 10.53 20.16 45.45
N GLU A 131 10.87 19.73 46.67
CA GLU A 131 9.99 18.93 47.52
C GLU A 131 8.94 19.87 48.08
N ARG A 132 7.68 19.70 47.66
CA ARG A 132 6.48 19.91 48.47
C ARG A 132 5.23 19.52 47.70
N ASP A 133 4.30 18.95 48.46
CA ASP A 133 2.89 18.67 48.15
C ASP A 133 2.61 17.38 47.36
N VAL A 134 2.87 16.28 48.07
CA VAL A 134 2.12 15.03 47.91
C VAL A 134 0.71 15.28 48.45
N GLU A 135 -0.14 15.83 47.59
CA GLU A 135 -1.58 15.92 47.82
C GLU A 135 -2.21 14.58 47.41
N GLN A 136 -2.43 13.76 48.44
CA GLN A 136 -3.54 12.82 48.62
C GLN A 136 -4.38 12.55 47.36
N VAL A 137 -4.00 11.52 46.59
CA VAL A 137 -4.86 10.93 45.57
C VAL A 137 -6.03 10.25 46.27
N GLU A 138 -7.22 10.88 46.18
CA GLU A 138 -8.49 10.24 46.50
C GLU A 138 -8.66 8.97 45.65
N GLU A 139 -8.82 7.87 46.37
CA GLU A 139 -9.13 6.54 45.88
C GLU A 139 -10.48 6.59 45.13
N THR A 140 -10.42 6.70 43.81
CA THR A 140 -11.61 6.66 42.96
C THR A 140 -12.15 5.24 42.93
N PRO A 141 -13.42 4.99 43.32
CA PRO A 141 -13.98 3.64 43.35
C PRO A 141 -14.14 3.07 41.94
N ALA A 142 -13.76 1.80 41.80
CA ALA A 142 -13.86 1.01 40.59
C ALA A 142 -15.27 1.07 39.95
N PRO A 143 -15.38 1.19 38.61
CA PRO A 143 -16.67 1.09 37.95
C PRO A 143 -17.22 -0.34 38.06
N ALA A 144 -18.46 -0.42 38.55
CA ALA A 144 -19.23 -1.65 38.68
C ALA A 144 -19.36 -2.38 37.33
N LYS A 145 -19.14 -3.70 37.36
CA LYS A 145 -19.46 -4.63 36.27
C LYS A 145 -20.94 -4.49 35.91
N PRO A 146 -21.31 -4.24 34.63
CA PRO A 146 -22.67 -4.46 34.19
C PRO A 146 -22.94 -5.96 34.07
N ASP A 147 -23.86 -6.43 34.90
CA ASP A 147 -24.46 -7.75 34.84
C ASP A 147 -25.25 -7.95 33.53
N GLY A 148 -25.08 -9.14 32.96
CA GLY A 148 -26.13 -9.90 32.27
C GLY A 148 -26.93 -9.19 31.18
N ARG A 149 -26.43 -9.22 29.94
CA ARG A 149 -27.32 -9.22 28.76
C ARG A 149 -27.33 -10.58 28.08
N ALA A 150 -28.54 -11.11 28.01
CA ALA A 150 -28.92 -12.39 27.47
C ALA A 150 -28.40 -12.60 26.04
N ARG A 151 -27.89 -13.81 25.79
CA ARG A 151 -27.63 -14.33 24.46
C ARG A 151 -28.95 -14.39 23.68
N GLY A 152 -29.17 -13.41 22.82
CA GLY A 152 -30.19 -13.48 21.77
C GLY A 152 -29.82 -14.60 20.80
N HIS A 153 -30.72 -15.58 20.70
CA HIS A 153 -30.70 -16.58 19.65
C HIS A 153 -30.67 -15.90 18.26
N PRO A 154 -29.90 -16.42 17.28
CA PRO A 154 -30.05 -15.98 15.90
C PRO A 154 -31.44 -16.40 15.41
N GLU A 155 -32.27 -15.38 15.18
CA GLU A 155 -33.59 -15.48 14.59
C GLU A 155 -33.47 -16.13 13.20
N ALA A 156 -34.21 -17.20 13.02
CA ALA A 156 -34.19 -18.03 11.83
C ALA A 156 -34.65 -17.23 10.61
N GLY A 157 -33.72 -17.01 9.67
CA GLY A 157 -34.06 -16.47 8.36
C GLY A 157 -35.12 -17.33 7.64
N PRO A 158 -35.96 -16.72 6.79
CA PRO A 158 -37.03 -17.42 6.09
C PRO A 158 -36.48 -18.55 5.20
N PRO A 159 -37.19 -19.69 5.11
CA PRO A 159 -36.71 -20.87 4.41
C PRO A 159 -36.53 -20.58 2.92
N ARG A 160 -35.30 -20.75 2.42
CA ARG A 160 -35.02 -20.75 0.97
C ARG A 160 -35.91 -21.81 0.28
N PRO A 161 -36.58 -21.46 -0.83
CA PRO A 161 -37.38 -22.42 -1.58
C PRO A 161 -36.48 -23.54 -2.09
N ARG A 162 -36.78 -24.77 -1.64
CA ARG A 162 -36.18 -26.00 -2.16
C ARG A 162 -36.39 -26.05 -3.68
N PRO A 163 -35.35 -26.28 -4.49
CA PRO A 163 -35.55 -26.55 -5.90
C PRO A 163 -36.41 -27.81 -6.05
N ALA A 164 -37.46 -27.69 -6.85
CA ALA A 164 -38.41 -28.75 -7.16
C ALA A 164 -37.65 -29.99 -7.66
N ARG A 165 -37.73 -31.05 -6.85
CA ARG A 165 -37.20 -32.37 -7.14
C ARG A 165 -37.99 -32.91 -8.34
N ARG A 166 -37.36 -32.97 -9.52
CA ARG A 166 -37.92 -33.63 -10.69
C ARG A 166 -38.30 -35.08 -10.32
N PRO A 167 -39.50 -35.57 -10.68
CA PRO A 167 -39.86 -36.98 -10.54
C PRO A 167 -39.06 -37.79 -11.57
N GLY A 168 -37.89 -38.26 -11.16
CA GLY A 168 -37.12 -39.24 -11.91
C GLY A 168 -37.83 -40.59 -11.85
N LEU A 169 -38.14 -41.13 -13.02
CA LEU A 169 -38.77 -42.41 -13.27
C LEU A 169 -38.22 -43.52 -12.36
N ARG A 170 -39.13 -44.26 -11.72
CA ARG A 170 -38.87 -45.59 -11.17
C ARG A 170 -38.59 -46.57 -12.32
N PRO A 171 -37.40 -47.19 -12.43
CA PRO A 171 -37.24 -48.41 -13.19
C PRO A 171 -37.93 -49.54 -12.43
N ARG A 172 -38.86 -50.17 -13.13
CA ARG A 172 -39.64 -51.33 -12.72
C ARG A 172 -38.70 -52.54 -12.57
N GLY A 173 -38.90 -53.25 -11.46
CA GLY A 173 -38.37 -54.56 -11.05
C GLY A 173 -37.42 -55.29 -12.00
N ALA A 174 -36.18 -55.44 -11.54
CA ALA A 174 -35.34 -56.59 -11.86
C ALA A 174 -35.27 -57.50 -10.60
N PRO A 175 -35.29 -58.83 -10.77
CA PRO A 175 -35.32 -59.79 -9.67
C PRO A 175 -34.08 -59.67 -8.79
N SER A 176 -34.31 -59.64 -7.49
CA SER A 176 -33.32 -59.71 -6.42
C SER A 176 -32.58 -61.05 -6.50
N VAL A 177 -31.49 -61.09 -7.27
CA VAL A 177 -30.43 -62.07 -7.08
C VAL A 177 -29.74 -61.70 -5.77
N GLY A 178 -29.88 -62.55 -4.76
CA GLY A 178 -29.23 -62.41 -3.46
C GLY A 178 -27.71 -62.38 -3.64
N VAL A 179 -27.15 -61.17 -3.78
CA VAL A 179 -25.72 -60.98 -3.70
C VAL A 179 -25.35 -61.11 -2.22
N PRO A 180 -24.50 -62.07 -1.85
CA PRO A 180 -24.12 -62.29 -0.47
C PRO A 180 -23.46 -61.01 0.06
N VAL A 181 -24.06 -60.43 1.11
CA VAL A 181 -23.50 -59.33 1.90
C VAL A 181 -22.41 -59.92 2.78
N GLU A 182 -21.37 -60.47 2.14
CA GLU A 182 -20.23 -61.08 2.80
C GLU A 182 -18.97 -60.35 2.37
N THR A 183 -18.29 -59.79 3.37
CA THR A 183 -16.84 -59.52 3.40
C THR A 183 -16.26 -58.20 2.85
N LEU A 184 -16.99 -57.09 2.76
CA LEU A 184 -16.31 -55.80 2.52
C LEU A 184 -15.35 -55.41 3.68
N ARG A 185 -15.58 -55.92 4.90
CA ARG A 185 -14.70 -55.69 6.07
C ARG A 185 -13.40 -56.50 6.05
N VAL A 186 -13.31 -57.61 5.30
CA VAL A 186 -12.12 -58.50 5.36
C VAL A 186 -11.02 -58.04 4.39
N ARG A 187 -11.34 -57.25 3.36
CA ARG A 187 -10.37 -56.86 2.32
C ARG A 187 -9.47 -55.67 2.67
N LEU A 188 -9.84 -54.88 3.68
CA LEU A 188 -9.02 -53.75 4.18
C LEU A 188 -7.81 -54.24 5.01
N GLY A 189 -7.93 -55.37 5.71
CA GLY A 189 -6.86 -55.92 6.55
C GLY A 189 -5.64 -56.40 5.74
N ALA A 190 -5.87 -57.12 4.65
CA ALA A 190 -4.78 -57.64 3.81
C ALA A 190 -4.07 -56.52 3.01
N TRP A 191 -4.80 -55.49 2.58
CA TRP A 191 -4.26 -54.36 1.82
C TRP A 191 -3.37 -53.45 2.68
N THR A 192 -3.74 -53.25 3.96
CA THR A 192 -2.99 -52.42 4.91
C THR A 192 -1.67 -53.06 5.31
N TRP A 193 -1.57 -54.39 5.36
CA TRP A 193 -0.31 -55.09 5.66
C TRP A 193 0.76 -54.93 4.57
N HIS A 194 0.40 -55.04 3.28
CA HIS A 194 1.39 -54.91 2.20
C HIS A 194 1.88 -53.46 1.99
N ARG A 195 1.14 -52.46 2.51
CA ARG A 195 1.52 -51.03 2.43
C ARG A 195 1.98 -50.44 3.76
N ARG A 196 2.19 -51.25 4.80
CA ARG A 196 2.52 -50.78 6.16
C ARG A 196 3.68 -49.80 6.19
N HIS A 197 4.78 -50.09 5.49
CA HIS A 197 5.94 -49.20 5.44
C HIS A 197 5.64 -47.86 4.75
N ARG A 198 4.84 -47.86 3.68
CA ARG A 198 4.43 -46.62 2.99
C ARG A 198 3.50 -45.77 3.86
N LEU A 199 2.59 -46.40 4.58
CA LEU A 199 1.69 -45.72 5.51
C LEU A 199 2.46 -45.14 6.70
N LEU A 200 3.43 -45.87 7.25
CA LEU A 200 4.30 -45.37 8.31
C LEU A 200 5.14 -44.18 7.83
N PHE A 201 5.73 -44.27 6.63
CA PHE A 201 6.46 -43.15 6.04
C PHE A 201 5.57 -41.91 5.87
N LEU A 202 4.36 -42.08 5.33
CA LEU A 202 3.41 -40.98 5.16
C LEU A 202 2.97 -40.38 6.51
N ALA A 203 2.73 -41.21 7.51
CA ALA A 203 2.41 -40.75 8.86
C ALA A 203 3.54 -39.91 9.47
N VAL A 204 4.80 -40.37 9.34
CA VAL A 204 5.98 -39.61 9.79
C VAL A 204 6.09 -38.28 9.05
N VAL A 205 5.92 -38.27 7.72
CA VAL A 205 5.93 -37.03 6.92
C VAL A 205 4.84 -36.08 7.38
N CYS A 206 3.62 -36.55 7.62
CA CYS A 206 2.52 -35.74 8.15
C CYS A 206 2.84 -35.16 9.52
N VAL A 207 3.43 -35.94 10.43
CA VAL A 207 3.85 -35.46 11.76
C VAL A 207 4.92 -34.39 11.62
N VAL A 208 5.95 -34.59 10.79
CA VAL A 208 7.01 -33.61 10.55
C VAL A 208 6.44 -32.31 9.98
N LEU A 209 5.57 -32.37 8.97
CA LEU A 209 4.91 -31.20 8.40
C LEU A 209 4.02 -30.48 9.43
N ALA A 210 3.29 -31.23 10.25
CA ALA A 210 2.49 -30.67 11.33
C ALA A 210 3.36 -29.96 12.38
N THR A 211 4.50 -30.55 12.76
CA THR A 211 5.44 -29.95 13.71
C THR A 211 6.10 -28.68 13.16
N VAL A 212 6.56 -28.71 11.89
CA VAL A 212 7.13 -27.53 11.23
C VAL A 212 6.08 -26.43 11.08
N GLY A 213 4.87 -26.77 10.65
CA GLY A 213 3.75 -25.82 10.54
C GLY A 213 3.37 -25.21 11.89
N TYR A 214 3.33 -26.03 12.94
CA TYR A 214 3.09 -25.56 14.31
C TYR A 214 4.20 -24.62 14.80
N ARG A 215 5.46 -24.98 14.57
CA ARG A 215 6.62 -24.16 14.96
C ARG A 215 6.67 -22.82 14.21
N LEU A 216 6.39 -22.82 12.91
CA LEU A 216 6.30 -21.59 12.12
C LEU A 216 5.13 -20.72 12.58
N ARG A 217 3.96 -21.31 12.84
CA ARG A 217 2.80 -20.59 13.38
C ARG A 217 3.10 -20.00 14.75
N TRP A 218 3.78 -20.74 15.61
CA TRP A 218 4.18 -20.28 16.94
C TRP A 218 5.18 -19.13 16.85
N TRP A 219 6.23 -19.25 16.04
CA TRP A 219 7.22 -18.20 15.84
C TRP A 219 6.58 -16.92 15.28
N ARG A 220 5.69 -17.04 14.29
CA ARG A 220 4.93 -15.89 13.77
C ARG A 220 4.13 -15.20 14.88
N ARG A 221 3.45 -15.94 15.75
CA ARG A 221 2.67 -15.37 16.86
C ARG A 221 3.53 -14.66 17.91
N GLN A 222 4.78 -15.10 18.11
CA GLN A 222 5.69 -14.45 19.05
C GLN A 222 6.23 -13.11 18.53
N GLU A 223 6.32 -12.91 17.20
CA GLU A 223 6.82 -11.66 16.62
C GLU A 223 5.75 -10.56 16.57
N LEU A 224 4.45 -10.90 16.49
CA LEU A 224 3.37 -9.91 16.34
C LEU A 224 3.37 -8.81 17.43
N PRO A 225 3.52 -9.12 18.74
CA PRO A 225 3.53 -8.08 19.76
C PRO A 225 4.70 -7.11 19.59
N ARG A 226 5.85 -7.61 19.14
CA ARG A 226 7.03 -6.77 18.89
C ARG A 226 6.79 -5.82 17.71
N ILE A 227 6.20 -6.31 16.62
CA ILE A 227 5.83 -5.48 15.46
C ILE A 227 4.84 -4.39 15.89
N ALA A 228 3.83 -4.74 16.71
CA ALA A 228 2.87 -3.77 17.23
C ALA A 228 3.55 -2.67 18.08
N VAL A 229 4.49 -3.04 18.97
CA VAL A 229 5.25 -2.06 19.78
C VAL A 229 6.13 -1.16 18.91
N ILE A 230 6.79 -1.72 17.88
CA ILE A 230 7.59 -0.95 16.91
C ILE A 230 6.69 0.04 16.15
N GLY A 231 5.55 -0.41 15.61
CA GLY A 231 4.63 0.48 14.90
C GLY A 231 4.07 1.59 15.80
N LYS A 232 3.73 1.27 17.05
CA LYS A 232 3.30 2.30 18.01
C LYS A 232 4.40 3.33 18.25
N THR A 233 5.58 2.89 18.67
CA THR A 233 6.63 3.80 19.14
C THR A 233 7.32 4.54 18.01
N GLN A 234 7.69 3.83 16.94
CA GLN A 234 8.44 4.39 15.81
C GLN A 234 7.52 4.86 14.69
N GLY A 235 6.42 4.14 14.43
CA GLY A 235 5.46 4.49 13.37
C GLY A 235 4.70 5.77 13.67
N LEU A 236 4.13 5.93 14.87
CA LEU A 236 3.45 7.17 15.26
C LEU A 236 4.41 8.35 15.37
N ALA A 237 5.62 8.14 15.91
CA ALA A 237 6.65 9.17 15.92
C ALA A 237 7.08 9.59 14.50
N ALA A 238 7.14 8.64 13.56
CA ALA A 238 7.41 8.95 12.15
C ALA A 238 6.26 9.71 11.49
N LEU A 239 5.01 9.41 11.86
CA LEU A 239 3.82 10.13 11.41
C LEU A 239 3.86 11.59 11.85
N ASP A 240 4.09 11.82 13.15
CA ASP A 240 4.25 13.16 13.74
C ASP A 240 5.41 13.94 13.12
N ALA A 241 6.49 13.26 12.74
CA ALA A 241 7.65 13.87 12.09
C ALA A 241 7.47 14.12 10.58
N GLY A 242 6.28 13.86 10.03
CA GLY A 242 5.98 14.01 8.60
C GLY A 242 6.70 13.02 7.68
N LYS A 243 7.27 11.93 8.23
CA LYS A 243 7.91 10.86 7.45
C LYS A 243 6.86 9.86 6.98
N PHE A 244 5.90 10.32 6.17
CA PHE A 244 4.68 9.59 5.86
C PHE A 244 4.93 8.21 5.25
N ASP A 245 5.88 8.05 4.34
CA ASP A 245 6.21 6.76 3.72
C ASP A 245 6.65 5.71 4.77
N LEU A 246 7.54 6.13 5.66
CA LEU A 246 8.05 5.28 6.74
C LEU A 246 6.95 4.98 7.76
N ALA A 247 6.16 5.99 8.12
CA ALA A 247 5.04 5.85 9.03
C ALA A 247 4.03 4.83 8.48
N TYR A 248 3.63 4.95 7.22
CA TYR A 248 2.71 4.01 6.57
C TYR A 248 3.28 2.59 6.51
N GLN A 249 4.57 2.43 6.20
CA GLN A 249 5.20 1.12 6.20
C GLN A 249 5.14 0.46 7.59
N LEU A 250 5.56 1.17 8.64
CA LEU A 250 5.60 0.63 10.00
C LEU A 250 4.19 0.41 10.58
N LEU A 251 3.27 1.35 10.35
CA LEU A 251 1.92 1.28 10.90
C LEU A 251 1.05 0.25 10.17
N SER A 252 1.17 0.08 8.85
CA SER A 252 0.45 -0.97 8.13
C SER A 252 0.92 -2.39 8.49
N GLU A 253 2.22 -2.57 8.79
CA GLU A 253 2.72 -3.83 9.33
C GLU A 253 2.21 -4.08 10.76
N ALA A 254 2.17 -3.04 11.59
CA ALA A 254 1.67 -3.13 12.95
C ALA A 254 0.16 -3.34 13.03
N GLU A 255 -0.62 -2.70 12.16
CA GLU A 255 -2.06 -2.91 12.01
C GLU A 255 -2.37 -4.38 11.74
N ARG A 256 -1.72 -4.98 10.72
CA ARG A 256 -1.86 -6.42 10.41
C ARG A 256 -1.46 -7.30 11.60
N ALA A 257 -0.44 -6.89 12.36
CA ALA A 257 0.00 -7.63 13.54
C ALA A 257 -1.04 -7.58 14.67
N VAL A 258 -1.64 -6.41 14.90
CA VAL A 258 -2.73 -6.19 15.85
C VAL A 258 -3.96 -6.99 15.45
N ASP A 259 -4.36 -6.96 14.18
CA ASP A 259 -5.51 -7.74 13.67
C ASP A 259 -5.29 -9.25 13.86
N ALA A 260 -4.06 -9.72 13.66
CA ALA A 260 -3.71 -11.11 13.88
C ALA A 260 -3.67 -11.52 15.36
N LEU A 261 -3.39 -10.57 16.27
CA LEU A 261 -3.48 -10.75 17.72
C LEU A 261 -4.93 -10.69 18.23
N GLY A 262 -5.83 -10.07 17.45
CA GLY A 262 -7.17 -9.67 17.89
C GLY A 262 -7.10 -8.42 18.77
N ASP A 263 -8.26 -7.90 19.19
CA ASP A 263 -8.36 -6.68 20.02
C ASP A 263 -7.80 -6.82 21.46
N ALA A 264 -6.86 -7.75 21.68
CA ALA A 264 -6.17 -7.98 22.93
C ALA A 264 -5.06 -6.95 23.25
N SER A 265 -4.67 -6.13 22.27
CA SER A 265 -3.69 -5.06 22.47
C SER A 265 -4.38 -3.76 22.86
N GLU A 266 -3.98 -3.18 23.99
CA GLU A 266 -4.48 -1.88 24.46
C GLU A 266 -4.26 -0.75 23.43
N SER A 267 -3.21 -0.85 22.62
CA SER A 267 -2.85 0.16 21.60
C SER A 267 -3.40 -0.17 20.20
N ALA A 268 -4.30 -1.14 20.09
CA ALA A 268 -4.83 -1.59 18.79
C ALA A 268 -5.51 -0.46 18.02
N ALA A 269 -6.39 0.29 18.68
CA ALA A 269 -7.16 1.36 18.06
C ALA A 269 -6.27 2.52 17.58
N GLU A 270 -5.25 2.89 18.38
CA GLU A 270 -4.29 3.94 18.05
C GLU A 270 -3.45 3.57 16.82
N ILE A 271 -2.98 2.31 16.76
CA ILE A 271 -2.21 1.81 15.60
C ILE A 271 -3.06 1.77 14.33
N ARG A 272 -4.30 1.24 14.40
CA ARG A 272 -5.21 1.21 13.23
C ARG A 272 -5.47 2.62 12.70
N LYS A 273 -5.84 3.53 13.60
CA LYS A 273 -6.08 4.92 13.24
C LYS A 273 -4.84 5.59 12.65
N GLY A 274 -3.68 5.42 13.27
CA GLY A 274 -2.42 5.94 12.73
C GLY A 274 -2.10 5.38 11.34
N ALA A 275 -2.37 4.08 11.10
CA ALA A 275 -2.18 3.46 9.79
C ALA A 275 -3.11 4.04 8.73
N GLU A 276 -4.39 4.24 9.06
CA GLU A 276 -5.39 4.90 8.20
C GLU A 276 -4.98 6.35 7.89
N GLU A 277 -4.60 7.14 8.89
CA GLU A 277 -4.13 8.52 8.70
C GLU A 277 -2.86 8.57 7.84
N ALA A 278 -1.88 7.71 8.11
CA ALA A 278 -0.65 7.62 7.30
C ALA A 278 -0.95 7.24 5.83
N ALA A 279 -1.95 6.37 5.60
CA ALA A 279 -2.37 5.98 4.26
C ALA A 279 -2.93 7.16 3.46
N ILE A 280 -3.69 8.04 4.12
CA ILE A 280 -4.18 9.30 3.54
C ILE A 280 -3.00 10.20 3.18
N PHE A 281 -2.08 10.44 4.11
CA PHE A 281 -0.97 11.37 3.88
C PHE A 281 -0.02 10.94 2.76
N VAL A 282 0.27 9.62 2.63
CA VAL A 282 1.12 9.09 1.56
C VAL A 282 0.44 9.14 0.19
N ASN A 283 -0.87 8.95 0.13
CA ASN A 283 -1.59 8.82 -1.13
C ASN A 283 -2.35 10.08 -1.54
N GLN A 284 -1.93 11.25 -1.08
CA GLN A 284 -2.56 12.52 -1.42
C GLN A 284 -2.64 12.73 -2.94
N VAL A 285 -3.72 13.36 -3.37
CA VAL A 285 -3.92 13.76 -4.74
C VAL A 285 -2.86 14.80 -5.14
N PRO A 286 -2.23 14.68 -6.33
CA PRO A 286 -1.17 15.61 -6.73
C PRO A 286 -1.70 17.00 -7.14
N ASP A 287 -2.96 17.07 -7.57
CA ASP A 287 -3.61 18.29 -8.06
C ASP A 287 -4.67 18.74 -7.07
N ARG A 288 -4.87 20.05 -6.94
CA ARG A 288 -5.95 20.63 -6.13
C ARG A 288 -7.33 20.28 -6.69
N LEU A 289 -8.36 20.26 -5.83
CA LEU A 289 -9.72 19.91 -6.25
C LEU A 289 -10.28 20.88 -7.31
N GLU A 290 -9.90 22.14 -7.21
CA GLU A 290 -10.22 23.22 -8.16
C GLU A 290 -9.66 22.90 -9.54
N THR A 291 -8.39 22.50 -9.61
CA THR A 291 -7.74 22.07 -10.85
C THR A 291 -8.39 20.82 -11.43
N ILE A 292 -8.79 19.85 -10.59
CA ILE A 292 -9.49 18.65 -11.04
C ILE A 292 -10.86 19.01 -11.64
N LEU A 293 -11.56 19.95 -11.01
CA LEU A 293 -12.85 20.48 -11.49
C LEU A 293 -12.70 21.19 -12.85
N ASP A 294 -11.65 22.01 -13.00
CA ASP A 294 -11.32 22.67 -14.27
C ASP A 294 -11.00 21.68 -15.39
N LEU A 295 -10.31 20.59 -15.06
CA LEU A 295 -10.02 19.54 -16.03
C LEU A 295 -11.28 18.76 -16.43
N ALA A 296 -12.20 18.55 -15.50
CA ALA A 296 -13.48 17.87 -15.74
C ALA A 296 -14.42 18.67 -16.67
N GLU A 297 -14.28 19.99 -16.69
CA GLU A 297 -15.10 20.87 -17.53
C GLU A 297 -14.73 20.80 -19.02
N LYS A 298 -13.52 20.37 -19.35
CA LYS A 298 -13.05 20.35 -20.75
C LYS A 298 -13.96 19.45 -21.61
N PRO A 299 -14.24 19.83 -22.87
CA PRO A 299 -15.38 19.36 -23.68
C PRO A 299 -15.34 17.89 -24.12
N ASP A 300 -14.43 17.07 -23.58
CA ASP A 300 -14.37 15.64 -23.85
C ASP A 300 -14.80 14.82 -22.62
N PRO A 301 -16.12 14.68 -22.38
CA PRO A 301 -16.63 13.95 -21.22
C PRO A 301 -16.35 12.45 -21.28
N ALA A 302 -16.11 11.89 -22.48
CA ALA A 302 -15.86 10.47 -22.66
C ALA A 302 -14.44 10.08 -22.22
N SER A 303 -13.45 10.96 -22.44
CA SER A 303 -12.08 10.72 -21.94
C SER A 303 -11.91 11.06 -20.46
N TRP A 304 -12.74 11.97 -19.93
CA TRP A 304 -12.60 12.44 -18.55
C TRP A 304 -12.71 11.31 -17.52
N SER A 305 -13.71 10.43 -17.61
CA SER A 305 -13.88 9.33 -16.65
C SER A 305 -12.66 8.42 -16.60
N SER A 306 -12.13 8.03 -17.76
CA SER A 306 -10.92 7.21 -17.85
C SER A 306 -9.69 7.91 -17.31
N ARG A 307 -9.56 9.23 -17.53
CA ARG A 307 -8.47 10.04 -16.98
C ARG A 307 -8.57 10.14 -15.46
N PHE A 308 -9.77 10.38 -14.93
CA PHE A 308 -10.02 10.45 -13.50
C PHE A 308 -9.69 9.11 -12.81
N ASP A 309 -10.17 8.00 -13.36
CA ASP A 309 -9.89 6.67 -12.85
C ASP A 309 -8.39 6.35 -12.80
N LYS A 310 -7.62 6.85 -13.77
CA LYS A 310 -6.18 6.60 -13.85
C LYS A 310 -5.36 7.48 -12.91
N LEU A 311 -5.75 8.74 -12.72
CA LEU A 311 -4.93 9.74 -12.04
C LEU A 311 -5.38 10.02 -10.60
N TYR A 312 -6.69 10.04 -10.35
CA TYR A 312 -7.27 10.58 -9.12
C TYR A 312 -8.04 9.53 -8.30
N LYS A 313 -8.65 8.52 -8.94
CA LYS A 313 -9.36 7.47 -8.20
C LYS A 313 -8.41 6.71 -7.26
N GLY A 314 -8.84 6.55 -6.01
CA GLY A 314 -8.05 5.96 -4.93
C GLY A 314 -6.99 6.89 -4.34
N ARG A 315 -6.88 8.14 -4.81
CA ARG A 315 -6.05 9.16 -4.17
C ARG A 315 -6.81 9.84 -3.05
N ALA A 316 -6.08 10.20 -2.01
CA ALA A 316 -6.62 10.81 -0.81
C ALA A 316 -6.70 12.33 -0.94
N ILE A 317 -7.69 12.91 -0.29
CA ILE A 317 -7.85 14.35 -0.10
C ILE A 317 -8.04 14.63 1.39
N LEU A 318 -7.60 15.81 1.82
CA LEU A 318 -7.86 16.36 3.14
C LEU A 318 -8.92 17.45 3.00
N ILE A 319 -9.95 17.38 3.83
CA ILE A 319 -11.08 18.30 3.81
C ILE A 319 -11.28 18.83 5.20
N GLN A 320 -11.33 20.15 5.32
CA GLN A 320 -11.74 20.84 6.52
C GLN A 320 -13.03 21.60 6.24
N GLY A 321 -14.04 21.40 7.08
CA GLY A 321 -15.33 22.06 6.92
C GLY A 321 -16.23 21.84 8.14
N SER A 322 -17.30 22.62 8.22
CA SER A 322 -18.36 22.44 9.21
C SER A 322 -19.54 21.67 8.62
N VAL A 323 -20.17 20.85 9.47
CA VAL A 323 -21.35 20.07 9.06
C VAL A 323 -22.59 20.98 8.99
N THR A 324 -23.11 21.20 7.79
CA THR A 324 -24.28 22.07 7.56
C THR A 324 -25.60 21.32 7.57
N ARG A 325 -25.57 20.01 7.31
CA ARG A 325 -26.75 19.14 7.33
C ARG A 325 -26.41 17.78 7.92
N VAL A 326 -27.30 17.28 8.76
CA VAL A 326 -27.27 15.94 9.36
C VAL A 326 -28.58 15.24 8.97
N PRO A 327 -28.57 13.93 8.63
CA PRO A 327 -29.80 13.18 8.42
C PRO A 327 -30.67 13.21 9.68
N ASP A 328 -31.99 13.17 9.50
CA ASP A 328 -32.91 13.16 10.63
C ASP A 328 -32.84 11.84 11.41
N ALA A 329 -33.55 11.77 12.54
CA ALA A 329 -33.58 10.55 13.38
C ALA A 329 -34.17 9.32 12.65
N SER A 330 -34.86 9.51 11.52
CA SER A 330 -35.36 8.42 10.68
C SER A 330 -34.32 7.91 9.68
N GLY A 331 -33.16 8.55 9.59
CA GLY A 331 -32.14 8.32 8.58
C GLY A 331 -32.47 8.94 7.23
N ALA A 332 -33.52 9.77 7.15
CA ALA A 332 -33.86 10.50 5.94
C ALA A 332 -33.02 11.79 5.86
N GLY A 333 -32.38 11.98 4.71
CA GLY A 333 -31.44 13.08 4.47
C GLY A 333 -30.04 12.58 4.19
N GLN A 334 -29.12 13.52 4.03
CA GLN A 334 -27.71 13.26 3.73
C GLN A 334 -26.87 14.23 4.56
N TYR A 335 -25.68 13.78 4.95
CA TYR A 335 -24.68 14.68 5.50
C TYR A 335 -24.22 15.65 4.42
N ASP A 336 -24.03 16.92 4.80
CA ASP A 336 -23.51 17.96 3.92
C ASP A 336 -22.48 18.81 4.68
N LEU A 337 -21.47 19.28 3.97
CA LEU A 337 -20.41 20.15 4.51
C LEU A 337 -20.55 21.54 3.89
N ASP A 338 -20.12 22.58 4.61
CA ASP A 338 -19.98 23.93 4.08
C ASP A 338 -18.82 24.08 3.07
N TYR A 339 -18.19 22.98 2.66
CA TYR A 339 -17.06 23.00 1.75
C TYR A 339 -17.53 23.02 0.29
N ARG A 340 -17.16 24.09 -0.43
CA ARG A 340 -17.47 24.29 -1.85
C ARG A 340 -16.18 24.52 -2.64
N VAL A 341 -16.01 23.74 -3.70
CA VAL A 341 -14.87 23.84 -4.60
C VAL A 341 -15.23 24.78 -5.75
N PHE A 342 -14.41 25.79 -5.97
CA PHE A 342 -14.59 26.74 -7.07
C PHE A 342 -13.43 26.62 -8.05
N PRO A 343 -13.67 26.56 -9.37
CA PRO A 343 -12.60 26.48 -10.37
C PRO A 343 -11.65 27.69 -10.28
N ASP A 344 -10.37 27.47 -10.60
CA ASP A 344 -9.36 28.53 -10.61
C ASP A 344 -9.51 29.37 -11.89
N GLY A 345 -10.20 30.52 -11.81
CA GLY A 345 -10.26 31.46 -12.93
C GLY A 345 -11.21 32.64 -12.77
N GLU A 346 -10.84 33.79 -13.35
CA GLU A 346 -11.64 35.03 -13.39
C GLU A 346 -12.79 35.00 -14.43
N GLY A 347 -13.27 33.81 -14.79
CA GLY A 347 -14.43 33.68 -15.65
C GLY A 347 -15.70 34.25 -14.99
N PRO A 348 -16.66 34.80 -15.75
CA PRO A 348 -17.93 35.26 -15.19
C PRO A 348 -18.62 34.12 -14.41
N ARG A 349 -18.70 34.27 -13.08
CA ARG A 349 -19.28 33.29 -12.13
C ARG A 349 -20.76 33.01 -12.43
N PRO A 350 -21.31 31.84 -12.04
CA PRO A 350 -20.63 30.59 -11.69
C PRO A 350 -21.21 29.45 -12.52
N ARG A 351 -20.55 28.97 -13.57
CA ARG A 351 -21.15 27.82 -14.26
C ARG A 351 -21.03 26.52 -13.48
N ARG A 352 -20.11 26.38 -12.53
CA ARG A 352 -19.82 25.05 -11.94
C ARG A 352 -19.23 25.18 -10.53
N VAL A 353 -20.00 24.75 -9.54
CA VAL A 353 -19.55 24.59 -8.15
C VAL A 353 -19.37 23.10 -7.88
N GLY A 354 -18.27 22.72 -7.25
CA GLY A 354 -18.04 21.38 -6.75
C GLY A 354 -18.53 21.22 -5.32
N ARG A 355 -19.17 20.09 -5.02
CA ARG A 355 -19.59 19.65 -3.68
C ARG A 355 -19.04 18.26 -3.39
N ILE A 356 -18.74 17.98 -2.13
CA ILE A 356 -18.34 16.65 -1.67
C ILE A 356 -19.61 15.80 -1.46
N ASP A 357 -19.65 14.62 -2.08
CA ASP A 357 -20.76 13.68 -1.93
C ASP A 357 -20.46 12.68 -0.81
N LEU A 358 -21.17 12.86 0.31
CA LEU A 358 -21.03 12.05 1.52
C LEU A 358 -22.03 10.89 1.59
N ARG A 359 -22.72 10.57 0.48
CA ARG A 359 -23.68 9.46 0.44
C ARG A 359 -22.99 8.12 0.70
N GLY A 360 -23.42 7.43 1.74
CA GLY A 360 -22.91 6.12 2.13
C GLY A 360 -21.52 6.15 2.77
N PHE A 361 -21.03 7.33 3.18
CA PHE A 361 -19.73 7.46 3.81
C PHE A 361 -19.75 6.90 5.24
N ARG A 362 -19.11 5.76 5.48
CA ARG A 362 -19.25 4.97 6.72
C ARG A 362 -18.60 5.61 7.95
N LEU A 363 -17.69 6.56 7.77
CA LEU A 363 -17.09 7.29 8.88
C LEU A 363 -18.16 7.96 9.76
N PHE A 364 -19.25 8.45 9.16
CA PHE A 364 -20.34 9.09 9.90
C PHE A 364 -21.38 8.10 10.45
N GLU A 365 -21.39 6.85 9.99
CA GLU A 365 -22.20 5.80 10.60
C GLU A 365 -21.62 5.35 11.94
N SER A 366 -20.28 5.27 12.02
CA SER A 366 -19.57 4.88 13.23
C SER A 366 -19.46 6.03 14.26
N SER A 367 -19.29 7.27 13.79
CA SER A 367 -19.19 8.46 14.63
C SER A 367 -19.98 9.62 14.00
N PRO A 368 -21.30 9.69 14.25
CA PRO A 368 -22.17 10.70 13.65
C PRO A 368 -21.80 12.10 14.17
N PRO A 369 -21.46 13.04 13.27
CA PRO A 369 -21.12 14.39 13.68
C PRO A 369 -22.37 15.21 14.03
N LYS A 370 -22.17 16.26 14.83
CA LYS A 370 -23.21 17.23 15.20
C LYS A 370 -23.32 18.35 14.15
N LEU A 371 -24.50 18.95 14.04
CA LEU A 371 -24.70 20.15 13.22
C LEU A 371 -23.76 21.27 13.69
N GLY A 372 -22.99 21.85 12.77
CA GLY A 372 -21.99 22.89 13.05
C GLY A 372 -20.65 22.38 13.59
N GLU A 373 -20.47 21.06 13.76
CA GLU A 373 -19.17 20.50 14.15
C GLU A 373 -18.14 20.78 13.04
N LYS A 374 -17.03 21.44 13.39
CA LYS A 374 -15.87 21.58 12.52
C LYS A 374 -15.15 20.23 12.48
N LEU A 375 -14.95 19.71 11.28
CA LEU A 375 -14.33 18.42 11.04
C LEU A 375 -13.11 18.59 10.16
N LEU A 376 -12.04 17.88 10.50
CA LEU A 376 -10.93 17.61 9.61
C LEU A 376 -10.92 16.12 9.28
N LEU A 377 -11.12 15.81 8.01
CA LEU A 377 -11.24 14.44 7.52
C LEU A 377 -10.33 14.19 6.33
N GLY A 378 -9.78 12.98 6.28
CA GLY A 378 -9.11 12.42 5.12
C GLY A 378 -10.01 11.38 4.46
N ALA A 379 -10.09 11.41 3.14
CA ALA A 379 -10.87 10.42 2.39
C ALA A 379 -10.28 10.16 1.00
N THR A 380 -10.48 8.96 0.45
CA THR A 380 -10.09 8.64 -0.93
C THR A 380 -11.20 9.00 -1.92
N LEU A 381 -10.81 9.51 -3.09
CA LEU A 381 -11.70 9.83 -4.19
C LEU A 381 -12.13 8.54 -4.91
N ASP A 382 -13.44 8.33 -5.08
CA ASP A 382 -14.00 7.20 -5.84
C ASP A 382 -14.46 7.63 -7.24
N ALA A 383 -15.13 8.78 -7.34
CA ALA A 383 -15.75 9.25 -8.57
C ALA A 383 -15.89 10.78 -8.60
N LEU A 384 -16.01 11.34 -9.81
CA LEU A 384 -16.46 12.71 -10.04
C LEU A 384 -17.64 12.70 -11.01
N ARG A 385 -18.79 13.22 -10.60
CA ARG A 385 -20.04 13.17 -11.39
C ARG A 385 -20.67 14.54 -11.51
N PHE A 386 -21.29 14.85 -12.64
CA PHE A 386 -22.08 16.06 -12.80
C PHE A 386 -23.53 15.78 -12.42
N ASP A 387 -24.03 16.48 -11.40
CA ASP A 387 -25.42 16.44 -10.97
C ASP A 387 -26.23 17.46 -11.77
N LYS A 388 -27.02 16.94 -12.72
CA LYS A 388 -27.84 17.77 -13.62
C LYS A 388 -28.94 18.52 -12.88
N ASP A 389 -29.42 18.00 -11.77
CA ASP A 389 -30.56 18.58 -11.06
C ASP A 389 -30.15 19.84 -10.29
N ASN A 390 -28.90 19.87 -9.80
CA ASN A 390 -28.34 21.00 -9.06
C ASN A 390 -27.36 21.85 -9.89
N GLU A 391 -27.02 21.42 -11.11
CA GLU A 391 -25.95 22.00 -11.94
C GLU A 391 -24.58 22.05 -11.23
N GLU A 392 -24.32 21.09 -10.33
CA GLU A 392 -23.11 21.00 -9.50
C GLU A 392 -22.29 19.75 -9.85
N TRP A 393 -20.97 19.80 -9.62
CA TRP A 393 -20.14 18.61 -9.65
C TRP A 393 -20.07 17.97 -8.27
N LEU A 394 -20.11 16.64 -8.22
CA LEU A 394 -20.09 15.84 -7.00
C LEU A 394 -18.81 15.00 -6.95
N PHE A 395 -17.94 15.30 -5.99
CA PHE A 395 -16.79 14.48 -5.64
C PHE A 395 -17.25 13.34 -4.74
N GLY A 396 -17.42 12.16 -5.33
CA GLY A 396 -17.73 10.93 -4.60
C GLY A 396 -16.51 10.42 -3.84
N LEU A 397 -16.69 10.16 -2.56
CA LEU A 397 -15.69 9.55 -1.70
C LEU A 397 -15.90 8.04 -1.61
N GLU A 398 -14.83 7.29 -1.38
CA GLU A 398 -14.92 5.86 -1.13
C GLU A 398 -15.55 5.61 0.26
N PRO A 399 -16.63 4.81 0.36
CA PRO A 399 -17.41 4.64 1.60
C PRO A 399 -16.59 4.21 2.83
N ASP A 400 -15.58 3.39 2.62
CA ASP A 400 -14.86 2.66 3.67
C ASP A 400 -13.48 3.25 4.01
N ASN A 401 -13.02 4.25 3.25
CA ASN A 401 -11.67 4.83 3.38
C ASN A 401 -11.69 6.27 3.90
N GLY A 402 -12.62 6.56 4.81
CA GLY A 402 -12.71 7.82 5.53
C GLY A 402 -12.06 7.73 6.90
N VAL A 403 -11.24 8.71 7.26
CA VAL A 403 -10.62 8.81 8.60
C VAL A 403 -10.71 10.24 9.14
N ARG A 404 -11.01 10.38 10.44
CA ARG A 404 -10.88 11.67 11.13
C ARG A 404 -9.42 11.88 11.48
N ILE A 405 -8.82 12.96 11.00
CA ILE A 405 -7.41 13.27 11.26
C ILE A 405 -7.25 13.72 12.71
N THR A 406 -6.32 13.12 13.44
CA THR A 406 -6.01 13.53 14.82
C THR A 406 -4.56 13.84 15.10
N HIS A 407 -3.64 13.43 14.21
CA HIS A 407 -2.25 13.81 14.33
C HIS A 407 -2.04 15.22 13.75
N THR A 408 -2.28 16.25 14.56
CA THR A 408 -2.15 17.66 14.10
C THR A 408 -0.72 18.04 13.73
N LYS A 409 0.29 17.44 14.37
CA LYS A 409 1.70 17.64 14.02
C LYS A 409 2.02 17.23 12.59
N ALA A 410 1.39 16.17 12.09
CA ALA A 410 1.54 15.75 10.70
C ALA A 410 1.01 16.83 9.73
N LEU A 411 -0.04 17.55 10.12
CA LEU A 411 -0.61 18.65 9.33
C LEU A 411 0.29 19.87 9.34
N GLU A 412 0.92 20.19 10.47
CA GLU A 412 1.89 21.28 10.57
C GLU A 412 3.06 21.08 9.60
N VAL A 413 3.53 19.83 9.43
CA VAL A 413 4.60 19.51 8.46
C VAL A 413 4.15 19.68 7.01
N LEU A 414 2.85 19.56 6.74
CA LEU A 414 2.24 19.84 5.44
C LEU A 414 1.92 21.32 5.23
N GLU A 415 2.32 22.19 6.16
CA GLU A 415 1.96 23.62 6.17
C GLU A 415 0.44 23.84 6.13
N TRP A 416 -0.32 22.90 6.72
CA TRP A 416 -1.75 23.06 6.85
C TRP A 416 -2.04 24.12 7.92
N PRO A 417 -3.00 25.05 7.69
CA PRO A 417 -3.32 26.09 8.66
C PRO A 417 -3.77 25.49 9.99
N SER A 418 -3.23 26.03 11.07
CA SER A 418 -3.60 25.60 12.42
C SER A 418 -5.04 26.03 12.75
N GLU A 419 -5.71 25.31 13.65
CA GLU A 419 -7.07 25.68 14.07
C GLU A 419 -7.12 27.10 14.67
N ASP A 420 -6.05 27.53 15.33
CA ASP A 420 -5.94 28.86 15.93
C ASP A 420 -5.88 29.96 14.87
N GLU A 421 -5.15 29.75 13.77
CA GLU A 421 -5.11 30.69 12.64
C GLU A 421 -6.49 30.84 12.01
N LEU A 422 -7.19 29.73 11.77
CA LEU A 422 -8.53 29.74 11.19
C LEU A 422 -9.57 30.41 12.10
N GLN A 423 -9.44 30.26 13.42
CA GLN A 423 -10.31 30.96 14.38
C GLN A 423 -10.04 32.47 14.41
N SER A 424 -8.79 32.88 14.22
CA SER A 424 -8.42 34.30 14.23
C SER A 424 -8.98 35.07 13.02
N GLU A 425 -9.11 34.42 11.86
CA GLU A 425 -9.69 35.04 10.66
C GLU A 425 -11.22 35.21 10.75
N GLU A 426 -11.90 34.36 11.53
CA GLU A 426 -13.36 34.37 11.65
C GLU A 426 -13.87 35.49 12.58
N ASN A 427 -12.98 36.09 13.38
CA ASN A 427 -13.33 37.10 14.39
C ASN A 427 -12.44 38.37 14.26
N PRO A 428 -12.56 39.13 13.16
CA PRO A 428 -11.70 40.28 12.85
C PRO A 428 -11.91 41.51 13.74
#